data_AF-A0A397SXG8-F1
#
_entry.id   AF-A0A397SXG8-F1
#
_cell.length_a   1.000
_cell.length_b   1.000
_cell.length_c   1.000
_cell.angle_alpha   90.00
_cell.angle_beta   90.00
_cell.angle_gamma   90.00
#
_symmetry.space_group_name_H-M   'P 1'
#
loop_
_entity.id
_entity.type
_entity.pdbx_description
1 polymer ?
#
loop_
_entity_poly.entity_id
_entity_poly.type
_entity_poly.pdbx_seq_one_letter_code
_entity_poly.pdbx_strand_id
1 'polypeptide(L)'
;MLVMQYASKGDLHNYLQKDFTNITWNKQKLNMLWQISEGLETIHDVNFIHRDFHSGNILFDYKNGGITYERIYVKHQWKIGDLGLSQPANNTSSNNEIYGVIPYIAPEIFKGSAFSKESDVYCMGMIMWELTTGCKPFANVKHDIHLILKILDGERPKITEDTPECYADLMK
;
A
#
# COMPACT_ATOMS: atom_id res chain seq x y z
N MET A 1 11.03 -14.12 18.89
CA MET A 1 11.76 -13.96 17.62
C MET A 1 10.95 -14.63 16.53
N LEU A 2 10.53 -13.88 15.51
CA LEU A 2 9.86 -14.41 14.32
C LEU A 2 10.92 -14.68 13.25
N VAL A 3 10.84 -15.84 12.58
CA VAL A 3 11.73 -16.18 11.45
C VAL A 3 10.89 -16.12 10.18
N MET A 4 11.30 -15.30 9.22
CA MET A 4 10.57 -15.03 7.98
C MET A 4 11.49 -15.17 6.77
N GLN A 5 10.91 -15.36 5.58
CA GLN A 5 11.66 -15.30 4.34
C GLN A 5 12.23 -13.88 4.13
N TYR A 6 13.53 -13.80 3.82
CA TYR A 6 14.18 -12.53 3.53
C TYR A 6 13.85 -12.03 2.12
N ALA A 7 13.38 -10.79 2.00
CA ALA A 7 13.13 -10.12 0.73
C ALA A 7 14.35 -9.25 0.35
N SER A 8 15.13 -9.72 -0.63
CA SER A 8 16.46 -9.19 -0.89
C SER A 8 16.53 -7.78 -1.49
N LYS A 9 15.38 -7.19 -1.88
CA LYS A 9 15.33 -5.89 -2.54
C LYS A 9 14.68 -4.79 -1.72
N GLY A 10 14.28 -5.11 -0.48
CA GLY A 10 13.66 -4.15 0.42
C GLY A 10 12.21 -3.85 0.04
N ASP A 11 11.71 -2.71 0.48
CA ASP A 11 10.32 -2.30 0.34
C ASP A 11 10.01 -1.48 -0.91
N LEU A 12 8.72 -1.35 -1.23
CA LEU A 12 8.18 -0.63 -2.39
C LEU A 12 8.57 0.85 -2.37
N HIS A 13 8.54 1.51 -1.22
CA HIS A 13 8.90 2.93 -1.15
C HIS A 13 10.36 3.13 -1.57
N ASN A 14 11.28 2.36 -0.98
CA ASN A 14 12.70 2.41 -1.33
C ASN A 14 12.97 1.97 -2.77
N TYR A 15 12.19 1.05 -3.31
CA TYR A 15 12.28 0.64 -4.71
C TYR A 15 11.89 1.78 -5.65
N LEU A 16 10.75 2.44 -5.39
CA LEU A 16 10.29 3.59 -6.17
C LEU A 16 11.30 4.73 -6.12
N GLN A 17 11.79 5.10 -4.94
CA GLN A 17 12.79 6.18 -4.80
C GLN A 17 14.07 5.94 -5.62
N LYS A 18 14.43 4.68 -5.87
CA LYS A 18 15.65 4.33 -6.63
C LYS A 18 15.42 4.29 -8.13
N ASP A 19 14.27 3.82 -8.60
CA ASP A 19 14.07 3.43 -10.00
C ASP A 19 12.83 4.03 -10.66
N PHE A 20 12.15 4.99 -10.01
CA PHE A 20 10.86 5.52 -10.44
C PHE A 20 10.79 5.90 -11.93
N THR A 21 11.82 6.59 -12.45
CA THR A 21 11.86 7.05 -13.84
C THR A 21 11.89 5.92 -14.87
N ASN A 22 12.28 4.71 -14.48
CA ASN A 22 12.31 3.52 -15.34
C ASN A 22 11.05 2.64 -15.19
N ILE A 23 10.14 2.98 -14.26
CA ILE A 23 8.90 2.24 -14.00
C ILE A 23 7.77 2.86 -14.83
N THR A 24 7.46 2.21 -15.94
CA THR A 24 6.48 2.71 -16.91
C THR A 24 5.05 2.26 -16.60
N TRP A 25 4.09 3.07 -17.05
CA TRP A 25 2.66 2.70 -17.07
C TRP A 25 2.38 1.45 -17.88
N ASN A 26 3.12 1.29 -18.99
CA ASN A 26 3.01 0.14 -19.89
C ASN A 26 3.50 -1.13 -19.19
N LYS A 27 2.59 -1.77 -18.46
CA LYS A 27 2.70 -3.06 -17.76
C LYS A 27 3.37 -3.05 -16.39
N GLN A 28 4.42 -2.26 -16.13
CA GLN A 28 5.16 -2.38 -14.87
C GLN A 28 4.33 -1.93 -13.65
N LYS A 29 3.83 -0.69 -13.63
CA LYS A 29 2.98 -0.19 -12.52
C LYS A 29 1.73 -1.06 -12.31
N LEU A 30 1.09 -1.47 -13.40
CA LEU A 30 -0.10 -2.34 -13.35
C LEU A 30 0.23 -3.75 -12.83
N ASN A 31 1.38 -4.31 -13.19
CA ASN A 31 1.81 -5.61 -12.68
C ASN A 31 2.16 -5.55 -11.19
N MET A 32 2.81 -4.48 -10.74
CA MET A 32 3.04 -4.23 -9.30
C MET A 32 1.70 -4.17 -8.57
N LEU A 33 0.77 -3.33 -9.04
CA LEU A 33 -0.56 -3.18 -8.43
C LEU A 33 -1.31 -4.52 -8.40
N TRP A 34 -1.32 -5.26 -9.50
CA TRP A 34 -1.98 -6.56 -9.56
C TRP A 34 -1.44 -7.54 -8.51
N GLN A 35 -0.12 -7.67 -8.38
CA GLN A 35 0.49 -8.57 -7.39
C GLN A 35 0.21 -8.13 -5.94
N ILE A 36 0.23 -6.82 -5.69
CA ILE A 36 -0.08 -6.23 -4.38
C ILE A 36 -1.56 -6.49 -4.03
N SER A 37 -2.46 -6.32 -4.99
CA SER A 37 -3.90 -6.64 -4.84
C SER A 37 -4.14 -8.12 -4.59
N GLU A 38 -3.48 -9.03 -5.32
CA GLU A 38 -3.58 -10.49 -5.11
C GLU A 38 -3.12 -10.88 -3.69
N GLY A 39 -2.09 -10.20 -3.18
CA GLY A 39 -1.62 -10.37 -1.81
C GLY A 39 -2.64 -9.89 -0.77
N LEU A 40 -3.26 -8.73 -0.97
CA LEU A 40 -4.24 -8.18 -0.04
C LEU A 40 -5.52 -9.02 -0.05
N GLU A 41 -5.97 -9.44 -1.23
CA GLU A 41 -7.09 -10.37 -1.42
C GLU A 41 -6.86 -11.66 -0.63
N THR A 42 -5.65 -12.24 -0.69
CA THR A 42 -5.31 -13.45 0.08
C THR A 42 -5.49 -13.25 1.60
N ILE A 43 -5.14 -12.08 2.13
CA ILE A 43 -5.35 -11.75 3.56
C ILE A 43 -6.84 -11.61 3.87
N HIS A 44 -7.57 -10.92 3.00
CA HIS A 44 -9.01 -10.66 3.17
C HIS A 44 -9.85 -11.94 3.02
N ASP A 45 -9.46 -12.87 2.18
CA ASP A 45 -10.14 -14.16 1.94
C ASP A 45 -10.12 -15.06 3.18
N VAL A 46 -9.04 -15.02 3.97
CA VAL A 46 -8.97 -15.71 5.27
C VAL A 46 -9.63 -14.92 6.40
N ASN A 47 -10.38 -13.88 6.06
CA ASN A 47 -11.11 -12.98 6.96
C ASN A 47 -10.21 -12.21 7.95
N PHE A 48 -9.03 -11.81 7.52
CA PHE A 48 -8.14 -10.92 8.25
C PHE A 48 -8.10 -9.51 7.63
N ILE A 49 -7.65 -8.55 8.44
CA ILE A 49 -7.34 -7.18 8.05
C ILE A 49 -5.89 -6.85 8.43
N HIS A 50 -5.20 -6.07 7.60
CA HIS A 50 -3.78 -5.77 7.78
C HIS A 50 -3.53 -4.69 8.82
N ARG A 51 -4.30 -3.58 8.78
CA ARG A 51 -4.27 -2.41 9.68
C ARG A 51 -3.05 -1.48 9.57
N ASP A 52 -1.96 -1.96 9.00
CA ASP A 52 -0.77 -1.16 8.71
C ASP A 52 -0.30 -1.33 7.26
N PHE A 53 -1.24 -1.28 6.31
CA PHE A 53 -0.94 -1.52 4.91
C PHE A 53 -0.37 -0.26 4.25
N HIS A 54 0.91 -0.28 3.91
CA HIS A 54 1.58 0.84 3.22
C HIS A 54 2.79 0.34 2.43
N SER A 55 3.38 1.20 1.58
CA SER A 55 4.52 0.85 0.72
C SER A 55 5.75 0.31 1.47
N GLY A 56 6.02 0.80 2.69
CA GLY A 56 7.08 0.25 3.56
C GLY A 56 6.88 -1.22 3.99
N ASN A 57 5.65 -1.74 3.97
CA ASN A 57 5.31 -3.12 4.33
C ASN A 57 5.08 -4.00 3.10
N ILE A 58 5.36 -3.49 1.90
CA ILE A 58 5.29 -4.22 0.65
C ILE A 58 6.73 -4.50 0.20
N LEU A 59 7.14 -5.75 0.27
CA LEU A 59 8.52 -6.17 0.05
C LEU A 59 8.71 -6.76 -1.35
N PHE A 60 9.86 -6.46 -1.96
CA PHE A 60 10.25 -6.98 -3.27
C PHE A 60 11.34 -8.04 -3.15
N ASP A 61 11.18 -9.13 -3.88
CA ASP A 61 12.19 -10.17 -3.97
C ASP A 61 12.16 -10.88 -5.33
N TYR A 62 13.34 -11.10 -5.90
CA TYR A 62 13.45 -11.88 -7.13
C TYR A 62 13.39 -13.37 -6.79
N LYS A 63 12.29 -14.05 -7.12
CA LYS A 63 12.33 -15.52 -7.14
C LYS A 63 13.32 -15.98 -8.22
N ASN A 64 14.31 -16.78 -7.82
CA ASN A 64 15.21 -17.64 -8.60
C ASN A 64 15.64 -17.17 -10.02
N GLY A 65 16.82 -16.55 -10.11
CA GLY A 65 17.64 -16.55 -11.35
C GLY A 65 17.63 -15.27 -12.20
N GLY A 66 18.57 -14.36 -11.92
CA GLY A 66 19.05 -13.33 -12.87
C GLY A 66 18.04 -12.32 -13.40
N ILE A 67 18.53 -11.28 -14.09
CA ILE A 67 17.70 -10.30 -14.80
C ILE A 67 17.63 -10.76 -16.26
N THR A 68 16.48 -11.30 -16.68
CA THR A 68 16.16 -11.52 -18.11
C THR A 68 14.87 -10.79 -18.46
N TYR A 69 14.78 -10.30 -19.70
CA TYR A 69 13.69 -9.47 -20.22
C TYR A 69 12.28 -10.11 -20.15
N GLU A 70 12.19 -11.43 -19.97
CA GLU A 70 10.91 -12.17 -19.88
C GLU A 70 10.21 -12.07 -18.50
N ARG A 71 10.76 -11.32 -17.53
CA ARG A 71 10.31 -11.36 -16.13
C ARG A 71 9.11 -10.49 -15.74
N ILE A 72 8.54 -9.69 -16.66
CA ILE A 72 7.33 -8.88 -16.38
C ILE A 72 6.14 -9.75 -15.91
N TYR A 73 6.16 -11.06 -16.19
CA TYR A 73 5.09 -12.00 -15.85
C TYR A 73 5.39 -12.91 -14.66
N VAL A 74 6.51 -12.74 -13.95
CA VAL A 74 6.82 -13.56 -12.77
C VAL A 74 5.93 -13.12 -11.61
N LYS A 75 4.98 -13.99 -11.23
CA LYS A 75 4.10 -13.78 -10.09
C LYS A 75 4.85 -13.83 -8.75
N HIS A 76 4.27 -13.19 -7.74
CA HIS A 76 4.67 -13.25 -6.33
C HIS A 76 6.08 -12.72 -6.04
N GLN A 77 6.49 -11.67 -6.75
CA GLN A 77 7.70 -10.91 -6.46
C GLN A 77 7.46 -9.83 -5.40
N TRP A 78 6.28 -9.21 -5.45
CA TRP A 78 5.80 -8.29 -4.42
C TRP A 78 5.06 -9.09 -3.34
N LYS A 79 5.47 -8.93 -2.09
CA LYS A 79 4.94 -9.66 -0.94
C LYS A 79 4.52 -8.68 0.15
N ILE A 80 3.33 -8.86 0.70
CA ILE A 80 2.88 -8.11 1.87
C ILE A 80 3.56 -8.71 3.11
N GLY A 81 4.19 -7.85 3.91
CA GLY A 81 4.86 -8.20 5.15
C GLY A 81 4.27 -7.43 6.33
N ASP A 82 4.85 -7.65 7.51
CA ASP A 82 4.44 -7.03 8.78
C ASP A 82 2.95 -7.20 9.14
N LEU A 83 2.58 -8.46 9.41
CA LEU A 83 1.25 -8.81 9.91
C LEU A 83 1.13 -8.69 11.44
N GLY A 84 2.05 -7.96 12.10
CA GLY A 84 2.10 -7.87 13.56
C GLY A 84 0.88 -7.19 14.20
N LEU A 85 0.23 -6.30 13.44
CA LEU A 85 -1.00 -5.59 13.84
C LEU A 85 -2.26 -6.20 13.26
N SER A 86 -2.14 -7.21 12.39
CA SER A 86 -3.27 -7.83 11.71
C SER A 86 -4.18 -8.58 12.67
N GLN A 87 -5.48 -8.58 12.37
CA GLN A 87 -6.48 -9.24 13.21
C GLN A 87 -7.63 -9.80 12.38
N PRO A 88 -8.45 -10.71 12.94
CA PRO A 88 -9.70 -11.13 12.30
C PRO A 88 -10.63 -9.92 12.07
N ALA A 89 -11.27 -9.85 10.91
CA ALA A 89 -12.18 -8.77 10.55
C ALA A 89 -13.44 -8.72 11.43
N ASN A 90 -13.78 -9.82 12.09
CA ASN A 90 -14.91 -9.94 13.02
C ASN A 90 -14.50 -9.75 14.50
N ASN A 91 -13.29 -9.28 14.77
CA ASN A 91 -12.84 -9.08 16.14
C ASN A 91 -13.61 -7.94 16.81
N THR A 92 -14.34 -8.26 17.88
CA THR A 92 -15.11 -7.29 18.69
C THR A 92 -14.33 -6.75 19.87
N SER A 93 -13.13 -7.26 20.16
CA SER A 93 -12.24 -6.71 21.20
C SER A 93 -11.54 -5.47 20.64
N SER A 94 -12.24 -4.34 20.64
CA SER A 94 -11.75 -3.11 20.02
C SER A 94 -10.71 -2.43 20.93
N ASN A 95 -9.43 -2.79 20.78
CA ASN A 95 -8.38 -1.83 21.13
C ASN A 95 -8.41 -0.74 20.05
N ASN A 96 -9.08 0.38 20.35
CA ASN A 96 -9.27 1.52 19.44
C ASN A 96 -8.00 2.36 19.26
N GLU A 97 -6.85 1.81 19.60
CA GLU A 97 -5.57 2.43 19.28
C GLU A 97 -5.42 2.54 17.76
N ILE A 98 -5.17 3.75 17.32
CA ILE A 98 -4.92 4.08 15.92
C ILE A 98 -3.45 3.77 15.65
N TYR A 99 -3.21 2.74 14.85
CA TYR A 99 -1.89 2.40 14.34
C TYR A 99 -1.77 2.77 12.87
N GLY A 100 -0.52 2.87 12.42
CA GLY A 100 -0.15 3.03 11.02
C GLY A 100 0.35 4.42 10.65
N VAL A 101 0.57 4.61 9.36
CA VAL A 101 1.20 5.81 8.79
C VAL A 101 0.11 6.76 8.32
N ILE A 102 -0.03 7.94 8.97
CA ILE A 102 -1.18 8.88 8.83
C ILE A 102 -1.78 8.99 7.42
N PRO A 103 -0.99 9.26 6.36
CA PRO A 103 -1.52 9.36 5.00
C PRO A 103 -2.26 8.13 4.47
N TYR A 104 -1.95 6.93 4.97
CA TYR A 104 -2.56 5.66 4.58
C TYR A 104 -3.79 5.33 5.43
N ILE A 105 -3.97 5.96 6.58
CA ILE A 105 -5.08 5.62 7.49
C ILE A 105 -6.38 6.18 6.95
N ALA A 106 -7.38 5.31 6.81
CA ALA A 106 -8.70 5.68 6.32
C ALA A 106 -9.40 6.69 7.27
N PRO A 107 -10.12 7.70 6.73
CA PRO A 107 -10.69 8.80 7.52
C PRO A 107 -11.68 8.32 8.60
N GLU A 108 -12.40 7.23 8.36
CA GLU A 108 -13.33 6.62 9.31
C GLU A 108 -12.63 6.09 10.57
N ILE A 109 -11.36 5.71 10.49
CA ILE A 109 -10.57 5.24 11.63
C ILE A 109 -10.27 6.41 12.58
N PHE A 110 -9.93 7.58 12.03
CA PHE A 110 -9.78 8.81 12.82
C PHE A 110 -11.10 9.27 13.47
N LYS A 111 -12.25 8.83 12.94
CA LYS A 111 -13.58 9.06 13.53
C LYS A 111 -13.97 8.02 14.58
N GLY A 112 -13.08 7.09 14.90
CA GLY A 112 -13.29 6.05 15.92
C GLY A 112 -13.98 4.78 15.40
N SER A 113 -14.09 4.61 14.07
CA SER A 113 -14.54 3.34 13.50
C SER A 113 -13.49 2.26 13.71
N ALA A 114 -13.93 1.01 13.81
CA ALA A 114 -13.02 -0.12 13.82
C ALA A 114 -12.33 -0.26 12.44
N PHE A 115 -11.09 -0.78 12.46
CA PHE A 115 -10.43 -1.19 11.23
C PHE A 115 -11.23 -2.28 10.53
N SER A 116 -11.25 -2.23 9.20
CA SER A 116 -12.00 -3.14 8.34
C SER A 116 -11.25 -3.45 7.05
N LYS A 117 -11.79 -4.35 6.23
CA LYS A 117 -11.22 -4.65 4.90
C LYS A 117 -11.24 -3.41 4.01
N GLU A 118 -12.31 -2.60 4.11
CA GLU A 118 -12.46 -1.34 3.40
C GLU A 118 -11.39 -0.32 3.82
N SER A 119 -10.98 -0.31 5.10
CA SER A 119 -9.88 0.55 5.54
C SER A 119 -8.53 0.13 4.93
N ASP A 120 -8.28 -1.17 4.71
CA ASP A 120 -7.11 -1.62 3.94
C ASP A 120 -7.22 -1.28 2.44
N VAL A 121 -8.44 -1.23 1.88
CA VAL A 121 -8.67 -0.80 0.49
C VAL A 121 -8.38 0.70 0.34
N TYR A 122 -8.69 1.52 1.33
CA TYR A 122 -8.25 2.93 1.35
C TYR A 122 -6.72 3.05 1.29
N CYS A 123 -6.01 2.24 2.09
CA CYS A 123 -4.55 2.15 2.03
C CYS A 123 -4.04 1.78 0.63
N MET A 124 -4.73 0.86 -0.07
CA MET A 124 -4.42 0.51 -1.46
C MET A 124 -4.52 1.72 -2.39
N GLY A 125 -5.54 2.57 -2.24
CA GLY A 125 -5.65 3.82 -3.01
C GLY A 125 -4.47 4.77 -2.80
N MET A 126 -3.93 4.82 -1.57
CA MET A 126 -2.73 5.61 -1.26
C MET A 126 -1.45 5.01 -1.85
N ILE A 127 -1.34 3.69 -1.89
CA ILE A 127 -0.26 3.00 -2.61
C ILE A 127 -0.38 3.25 -4.12
N MET A 128 -1.59 3.20 -4.66
CA MET A 128 -1.85 3.52 -6.06
C MET A 128 -1.39 4.95 -6.40
N TRP A 129 -1.62 5.91 -5.50
CA TRP A 129 -1.14 7.29 -5.65
C TRP A 129 0.39 7.37 -5.59
N GLU A 130 1.04 6.64 -4.67
CA GLU A 130 2.51 6.61 -4.61
C GLU A 130 3.12 6.02 -5.89
N LEU A 131 2.46 5.06 -6.56
CA LEU A 131 2.88 4.58 -7.88
C LEU A 131 2.80 5.66 -8.97
N THR A 132 1.98 6.70 -8.82
CA THR A 132 1.90 7.78 -9.82
C THR A 132 3.02 8.80 -9.67
N THR A 133 3.55 9.00 -8.46
CA THR A 133 4.53 10.07 -8.16
C THR A 133 5.90 9.56 -7.71
N GLY A 134 5.99 8.31 -7.25
CA GLY A 134 7.15 7.75 -6.57
C GLY A 134 7.33 8.25 -5.15
N CYS A 135 6.45 9.13 -4.66
CA CYS A 135 6.52 9.80 -3.38
C CYS A 135 5.44 9.27 -2.44
N LYS A 136 5.72 9.33 -1.12
CA LYS A 136 4.67 9.05 -0.13
C LYS A 136 3.53 10.07 -0.25
N PRO A 137 2.27 9.67 -0.01
CA PRO A 137 1.17 10.60 0.02
C PRO A 137 1.42 11.70 1.06
N PHE A 138 1.15 12.95 0.67
CA PHE A 138 1.43 14.14 1.48
C PHE A 138 2.92 14.28 1.93
N ALA A 139 3.89 13.86 1.12
CA ALA A 139 5.32 13.94 1.46
C ALA A 139 5.83 15.36 1.80
N ASN A 140 5.17 16.41 1.32
CA ASN A 140 5.53 17.81 1.56
C ASN A 140 4.80 18.44 2.75
N VAL A 141 4.02 17.67 3.51
CA VAL A 141 3.27 18.14 4.69
C VAL A 141 3.73 17.35 5.90
N LYS A 142 3.76 18.01 7.06
CA LYS A 142 4.04 17.33 8.32
C LYS A 142 2.91 16.35 8.65
N HIS A 143 3.26 15.12 9.03
CA HIS A 143 2.30 14.08 9.40
C HIS A 143 1.93 14.25 10.87
N ASP A 144 1.04 15.21 11.13
CA ASP A 144 0.53 15.51 12.47
C ASP A 144 -1.00 15.70 12.46
N ILE A 145 -1.55 16.17 13.58
CA ILE A 145 -2.99 16.37 13.76
C ILE A 145 -3.60 17.29 12.69
N HIS A 146 -2.84 18.24 12.14
CA HIS A 146 -3.35 19.13 11.10
C HIS A 146 -3.60 18.38 9.79
N LEU A 147 -2.72 17.44 9.44
CA LEU A 147 -2.94 16.57 8.28
C LEU A 147 -4.16 15.66 8.50
N ILE A 148 -4.35 15.14 9.70
CA ILE A 148 -5.53 14.32 10.05
C ILE A 148 -6.83 15.12 9.82
N LEU A 149 -6.90 16.36 10.30
CA LEU A 149 -8.07 17.23 10.10
C LEU A 149 -8.35 17.48 8.62
N LYS A 150 -7.32 17.74 7.81
CA LYS A 150 -7.48 17.87 6.35
C LYS A 150 -8.02 16.60 5.69
N ILE A 151 -7.50 15.43 6.06
CA ILE A 151 -7.97 14.15 5.52
C ILE A 151 -9.45 13.91 5.88
N LEU A 152 -9.85 14.26 7.10
CA LEU A 152 -11.22 14.21 7.58
C LEU A 152 -12.16 15.16 6.82
N ASP A 153 -11.65 16.32 6.41
CA ASP A 153 -12.35 17.31 5.56
C ASP A 153 -12.37 16.91 4.07
N GLY A 154 -11.80 15.76 3.71
CA GLY A 154 -11.83 15.22 2.36
C GLY A 154 -10.60 15.56 1.50
N GLU A 155 -9.56 16.18 2.08
CA GLU A 155 -8.31 16.42 1.37
C GLU A 155 -7.72 15.08 0.89
N ARG A 156 -7.32 15.03 -0.37
CA ARG A 156 -6.62 13.90 -0.98
C ARG A 156 -5.37 14.39 -1.71
N PRO A 157 -4.34 13.54 -1.85
CA PRO A 157 -3.19 13.87 -2.68
C PRO A 157 -3.62 14.20 -4.12
N LYS A 158 -3.02 15.25 -4.71
CA LYS A 158 -3.37 15.68 -6.07
C LYS A 158 -2.95 14.61 -7.09
N ILE A 159 -3.88 14.20 -7.96
CA ILE A 159 -3.59 13.31 -9.09
C ILE A 159 -2.78 14.09 -10.14
N THR A 160 -1.69 13.51 -10.64
CA THR A 160 -0.84 14.13 -11.65
C THR A 160 -1.44 13.95 -13.05
N GLU A 161 -1.18 14.91 -13.95
CA GLU A 161 -1.75 14.94 -15.30
C GLU A 161 -1.33 13.76 -16.18
N ASP A 162 -0.20 13.10 -15.86
CA ASP A 162 0.30 11.92 -16.55
C ASP A 162 -0.33 10.61 -16.06
N THR A 163 -1.23 10.65 -15.07
CA THR A 163 -1.96 9.47 -14.59
C THR A 163 -3.05 9.08 -15.59
N PRO A 164 -3.07 7.84 -16.12
CA PRO A 164 -4.14 7.36 -16.99
C PRO A 164 -5.52 7.49 -16.33
N GLU A 165 -6.53 7.93 -17.09
CA GLU A 165 -7.88 8.20 -16.58
C GLU A 165 -8.50 7.00 -15.84
N CYS A 166 -8.44 5.80 -16.43
CA CYS A 166 -8.96 4.59 -15.79
C CYS A 166 -8.27 4.26 -14.46
N TYR A 167 -6.99 4.63 -14.31
CA TYR A 167 -6.26 4.45 -13.07
C TYR A 167 -6.65 5.52 -12.04
N ALA A 168 -6.80 6.77 -12.49
CA ALA A 168 -7.25 7.87 -11.66
C ALA A 168 -8.67 7.63 -11.11
N ASP A 169 -9.56 7.02 -11.91
CA ASP A 169 -10.92 6.70 -11.50
C ASP A 169 -10.99 5.52 -10.53
N LEU A 170 -10.14 4.49 -10.72
CA LEU A 170 -10.05 3.37 -9.77
C LEU A 170 -9.52 3.80 -8.40
N MET A 171 -8.69 4.83 -8.36
CA MET A 171 -8.05 5.33 -7.13
C MET A 171 -8.97 6.22 -6.27
N LYS A 172 -10.05 6.77 -6.85
CA LYS A 172 -11.01 7.66 -6.17
C LYS A 172 -12.03 6.87 -5.35
#